data_AF-A0A954W6C3-F1
#
_entry.id   AF-A0A954W6C3-F1
#
_cell.length_a   1.000
_cell.length_b   1.000
_cell.length_c   1.000
_cell.angle_alpha   90.00
_cell.angle_beta   90.00
_cell.angle_gamma   90.00
#
_symmetry.space_group_name_H-M   'P 1'
#
loop_
_entity.id
_entity.type
_entity.pdbx_description
1 polymer ?
#
loop_
_entity_poly.entity_id
_entity_poly.type
_entity_poly.pdbx_seq_one_letter_code
_entity_poly.pdbx_strand_id
1 'polypeptide(L)' 'MLIDAGKRASGVPARKHESEVMMHSVAIFSGGLDSTVLLYELLAQGDTVAALSVDYGQRHRIELAHA' A
#
# COMPACT_ATOMS: atom_id res chain seq x y z
N MET A 1 -16.40 5.73 -0.35
CA MET A 1 -15.73 7.04 -0.25
C MET A 1 -14.39 6.87 -0.95
N LEU A 2 -14.27 7.34 -2.19
CA LEU A 2 -13.03 7.26 -2.98
C LEU A 2 -12.06 8.28 -2.39
N ILE A 3 -10.95 7.82 -1.80
CA ILE A 3 -9.94 8.71 -1.23
C ILE A 3 -9.03 9.12 -2.39
N ASP A 4 -9.25 10.33 -2.90
CA ASP A 4 -8.37 10.97 -3.88
C ASP A 4 -7.10 11.40 -3.14
N ALA A 5 -6.04 10.60 -3.26
CA ALA A 5 -4.73 10.87 -2.67
C ALA A 5 -3.99 11.89 -3.55
N GLY A 6 -4.40 13.16 -3.45
CA GLY A 6 -3.72 14.29 -4.03
C GLY A 6 -2.24 14.34 -3.63
N LYS A 7 -1.39 14.23 -4.65
CA LYS A 7 0.07 14.49 -4.69
C LYS A 7 0.53 15.51 -3.63
N ARG A 8 1.13 15.04 -2.52
CA ARG A 8 1.92 15.88 -1.59
C ARG A 8 3.33 15.32 -1.43
N ALA A 9 4.29 16.22 -1.62
CA ALA A 9 5.76 16.08 -1.61
C ALA A 9 6.25 15.17 -0.47
N SER A 10 6.80 13.98 -0.78
CA SER A 10 8.20 13.69 -1.15
C SER A 10 9.21 13.87 0.01
N GLY A 11 9.09 13.04 1.04
CA GLY A 11 10.12 12.84 2.07
C GLY A 11 10.74 11.43 2.08
N VAL A 12 10.24 10.51 1.25
CA VAL A 12 10.79 9.15 1.13
C VAL A 12 11.85 9.16 0.02
N PRO A 13 13.05 8.62 0.26
CA PRO A 13 14.09 8.57 -0.77
C PRO A 13 13.59 7.76 -1.96
N ALA A 14 13.46 8.41 -3.11
CA ALA A 14 13.18 7.74 -4.37
C ALA A 14 14.28 6.70 -4.66
N ARG A 15 13.90 5.52 -5.18
CA ARG A 15 14.84 4.46 -5.58
C ARG A 15 15.94 5.08 -6.45
N LYS A 16 17.20 4.91 -6.03
CA LYS A 16 18.36 5.46 -6.76
C LYS A 16 18.62 4.61 -8.00
N HIS A 17 18.55 5.26 -9.17
CA HIS A 17 19.02 4.76 -10.47
C HIS A 17 18.40 3.46 -10.96
N GLU A 18 17.27 3.59 -11.62
CA GLU A 18 16.94 2.95 -12.89
C GLU A 18 15.86 3.86 -13.51
N SER A 19 15.72 3.89 -14.84
CA SER A 19 14.64 4.59 -15.54
C SER A 19 13.34 4.51 -14.74
N GLU A 20 12.56 5.60 -14.64
CA GLU A 20 11.31 5.66 -13.87
C GLU A 20 10.31 4.61 -14.37
N VAL A 21 10.49 3.37 -13.91
CA VAL A 21 9.71 2.21 -14.27
C VAL A 21 8.66 2.08 -13.18
N MET A 22 7.43 2.38 -13.57
CA MET A 22 6.25 2.09 -12.77
C MET A 22 6.21 0.59 -12.48
N MET A 23 6.48 0.20 -11.23
CA MET A 23 6.38 -1.20 -10.82
C MET A 23 4.92 -1.54 -10.49
N HIS A 24 4.50 -2.73 -10.90
CA HIS A 24 3.20 -3.30 -10.53
C HIS A 24 3.40 -4.23 -9.34
N SER A 25 2.86 -3.86 -8.19
CA SER A 25 3.08 -4.54 -6.92
C SER A 25 1.75 -5.08 -6.38
N VAL A 26 1.79 -6.27 -5.76
CA VAL A 26 0.65 -6.79 -4.97
C VAL A 26 1.08 -6.83 -3.51
N ALA A 27 0.43 -6.02 -2.67
CA ALA A 27 0.71 -5.96 -1.25
C ALA A 27 -0.30 -6.81 -0.49
N ILE A 28 0.18 -7.80 0.29
CA ILE A 28 -0.69 -8.46 1.27
C ILE A 28 -0.95 -7.46 2.38
N PHE A 29 -2.24 -7.18 2.59
CA PHE A 29 -2.68 -6.05 3.39
C PHE A 29 -3.66 -6.52 4.45
N SER A 30 -3.23 -6.48 5.71
CA SER A 30 -4.02 -6.92 6.87
C SER A 30 -4.69 -5.79 7.63
N GLY A 31 -4.39 -4.52 7.29
CA GLY A 31 -4.76 -3.35 8.08
C GLY A 31 -3.85 -3.07 9.29
N GLY A 32 -2.88 -3.94 9.56
CA GLY A 32 -1.88 -3.75 10.60
C GLY A 32 -0.82 -2.70 10.22
N LEU A 33 -0.12 -2.15 11.22
CA LEU A 33 0.87 -1.07 11.06
C LEU A 33 1.88 -1.37 9.94
N ASP A 34 2.49 -2.55 9.96
CA ASP A 34 3.56 -2.91 9.01
C ASP A 34 3.04 -2.93 7.56
N SER A 35 1.90 -3.58 7.34
CA SER A 35 1.29 -3.67 6.01
C SER A 35 0.80 -2.31 5.50
N THR A 36 0.36 -1.44 6.42
CA THR A 36 -0.04 -0.06 6.11
C THR A 36 1.16 0.78 5.73
N VAL A 37 2.22 0.78 6.54
CA VAL A 37 3.45 1.54 6.24
C VAL A 37 4.05 1.12 4.90
N LEU A 38 4.12 -0.20 4.63
CA LEU A 38 4.61 -0.72 3.35
C LEU A 38 3.76 -0.23 2.18
N LEU A 39 2.42 -0.31 2.28
CA LEU A 39 1.53 0.16 1.21
C LEU A 39 1.76 1.65 0.90
N TYR A 40 1.86 2.49 1.94
CA TYR A 40 2.13 3.92 1.77
C TYR A 40 3.52 4.17 1.19
N GLU A 41 4.52 3.40 1.57
CA GLU A 41 5.87 3.50 1.01
C GLU A 41 5.89 3.14 -0.48
N LEU A 42 5.26 2.04 -0.89
CA LEU A 42 5.18 1.63 -2.30
C LEU A 42 4.45 2.69 -3.14
N LEU A 43 3.33 3.22 -2.64
CA LEU A 43 2.61 4.32 -3.29
C LEU A 43 3.47 5.60 -3.39
N ALA A 44 4.23 5.93 -2.34
CA ALA A 44 5.14 7.08 -2.34
C ALA A 44 6.32 6.91 -3.31
N GLN A 45 6.71 5.68 -3.61
CA GLN A 45 7.73 5.34 -4.61
C GLN A 45 7.19 5.36 -6.06
N GLY A 46 5.89 5.59 -6.25
CA GLY A 46 5.25 5.64 -7.56
C GLY A 46 4.78 4.27 -8.08
N ASP A 47 4.73 3.24 -7.25
CA ASP A 47 4.26 1.93 -7.67
C ASP A 47 2.75 1.94 -7.94
N THR A 48 2.33 1.15 -8.93
CA THR A 48 0.92 0.78 -9.07
C THR A 48 0.68 -0.44 -8.18
N VAL A 49 0.02 -0.23 -7.04
CA VAL A 49 -0.15 -1.28 -6.02
C VAL A 49 -1.59 -1.79 -5.97
N ALA A 50 -1.75 -3.11 -6.01
CA ALA A 50 -3.00 -3.78 -5.64
C ALA A 50 -2.90 -4.30 -4.19
N ALA A 51 -3.82 -3.90 -3.32
CA ALA A 51 -3.91 -4.41 -1.96
C ALA A 51 -4.77 -5.69 -1.93
N LEU A 52 -4.27 -6.74 -1.28
CA LEU A 52 -4.95 -8.02 -1.12
C LEU A 52 -5.09 -8.38 0.35
N SER A 53 -6.32 -8.40 0.84
CA SER A 53 -6.68 -8.94 2.15
C SER A 53 -7.26 -10.35 1.98
N VAL A 54 -6.96 -11.25 2.92
CA VAL A 54 -7.35 -12.66 2.87
C VAL A 54 -8.30 -12.98 4.01
N ASP A 55 -9.48 -13.56 3.71
CA ASP A 55 -10.34 -14.14 4.74
C ASP A 55 -9.82 -15.53 5.14
N TYR A 56 -8.97 -15.59 6.18
CA TYR A 56 -8.41 -16.84 6.72
C TYR A 56 -9.17 -17.37 7.95
N GLY A 57 -10.35 -16.82 8.27
CA GLY A 57 -11.10 -17.17 9.47
C GLY A 57 -10.59 -16.48 10.73
N GLN A 58 -10.09 -15.24 10.61
CA GLN A 58 -9.67 -14.43 11.76
C GLN A 58 -10.77 -14.27 12.82
N ARG A 59 -10.34 -14.14 14.09
CA ARG A 59 -11.22 -14.00 15.26
C ARG A 59 -12.19 -12.83 15.14
N HIS A 60 -11.74 -11.68 14.62
CA HIS A 60 -12.60 -10.51 14.41
C HIS A 60 -12.76 -10.25 12.92
N ARG A 61 -13.86 -10.73 12.35
CA ARG A 61 -14.17 -10.58 10.92
C ARG A 61 -14.30 -9.11 10.48
N ILE A 62 -14.59 -8.21 11.42
CA ILE A 62 -14.64 -6.76 11.20
C ILE A 62 -13.28 -6.20 10.73
N GLU A 63 -12.16 -6.85 11.08
CA GLU A 63 -10.83 -6.46 10.61
C GLU A 63 -10.72 -6.45 9.07
N LEU A 64 -11.41 -7.36 8.36
CA LEU A 64 -11.45 -7.36 6.89
C LEU A 64 -12.16 -6.14 6.29
N ALA A 65 -13.13 -5.58 7.01
CA ALA A 65 -13.89 -4.41 6.55
C ALA A 65 -13.19 -3.08 6.84
N HIS A 66 -12.21 -3.09 7.75
CA HIS A 66 -11.43 -1.92 8.17
C HIS A 66 -9.95 -2.03 7.84
N ALA A 67 -9.55 -3.08 7.12
CA ALA A 67 -8.22 -3.18 6.55
C ALA A 67 -8.00 -2.01 5.59
#